data_AF-A0A9E5GDS8-F1
#
_entry.id   AF-A0A9E5GDS8-F1
#
_cell.length_a   1.000
_cell.length_b   1.000
_cell.length_c   1.000
_cell.angle_alpha   90.00
_cell.angle_beta   90.00
_cell.angle_gamma   90.00
#
_symmetry.space_group_name_H-M   'P 1'
#
loop_
_entity.id
_entity.type
_entity.pdbx_description
1 polymer ?
#
loop_
_entity_poly.entity_id
_entity_poly.type
_entity_poly.pdbx_seq_one_letter_code
_entity_poly.pdbx_strand_id
1 'polypeptide(L)'
;GFIDLAKIIEQSFAALTKLLASAGLQTFIVGGGESSGMVATTLGVDAYLIGPQIDPGVSWVQSLDGVYQLVFKSGNFGSVEFLRKAQEL
;
A
#
# COMPACT_ATOMS: atom_id res chain seq x y z
N GLY A 1 19.63 3.02 18.21
CA GLY A 1 18.37 3.23 18.94
C GLY A 1 17.21 2.87 18.03
N PHE A 2 16.07 2.39 18.55
CA PHE A 2 14.94 1.86 17.77
C PHE A 2 14.46 2.75 16.59
N ILE A 3 14.63 4.08 16.68
CA ILE A 3 14.30 5.05 15.63
C ILE A 3 15.06 4.79 14.31
N ASP A 4 16.27 4.22 14.39
CA ASP A 4 17.10 3.96 13.21
C ASP A 4 16.56 2.76 12.40
N LEU A 5 16.10 1.71 13.10
CA LEU A 5 15.62 0.49 12.44
C LEU A 5 14.30 0.71 11.68
N ALA A 6 13.34 1.41 12.28
CA ALA A 6 12.06 1.71 11.62
C ALA A 6 12.28 2.48 10.32
N LYS A 7 13.15 3.50 10.37
CA LYS A 7 13.51 4.32 9.21
C LYS A 7 14.20 3.51 8.11
N ILE A 8 15.09 2.58 8.47
CA ILE A 8 15.75 1.69 7.51
C ILE A 8 14.72 0.80 6.79
N ILE A 9 13.75 0.26 7.53
CA ILE A 9 12.68 -0.57 6.96
C ILE A 9 11.81 0.26 6.01
N GLU A 10 11.39 1.44 6.42
CA GLU A 10 10.60 2.38 5.61
C GLU A 10 11.33 2.79 4.31
N GLN A 11 12.62 3.10 4.41
CA GLN A 11 13.45 3.43 3.24
C GLN A 11 13.64 2.24 2.30
N SER A 12 13.71 1.02 2.85
CA SER A 12 13.77 -0.21 2.05
C SER A 12 12.47 -0.43 1.26
N PHE A 13 11.31 -0.19 1.87
CA PHE A 13 10.02 -0.23 1.16
C PHE A 13 9.93 0.85 0.08
N ALA A 14 10.37 2.08 0.35
CA ALA A 14 10.40 3.14 -0.65
C ALA A 14 11.29 2.76 -1.85
N ALA A 15 12.49 2.23 -1.60
CA ALA A 15 13.37 1.77 -2.67
C ALA A 15 12.74 0.65 -3.50
N LEU A 16 12.13 -0.34 -2.84
CA LEU A 16 11.45 -1.46 -3.51
C LEU A 16 10.27 -0.98 -4.35
N THR A 17 9.40 -0.13 -3.78
CA THR A 17 8.25 0.43 -4.50
C THR A 17 8.68 1.18 -5.75
N LYS A 18 9.71 2.00 -5.67
CA LYS A 18 10.24 2.73 -6.83
C LYS A 18 10.71 1.79 -7.94
N LEU A 19 11.41 0.70 -7.58
CA LEU A 19 11.87 -0.30 -8.53
C LEU A 19 10.70 -1.02 -9.20
N LEU A 20 9.71 -1.45 -8.43
CA LEU A 20 8.53 -2.16 -8.94
C LEU A 20 7.67 -1.28 -9.84
N ALA A 21 7.44 -0.02 -9.45
CA ALA A 21 6.71 0.95 -10.26
C ALA A 21 7.44 1.24 -11.58
N SER A 22 8.77 1.37 -11.54
CA SER A 22 9.61 1.55 -12.75
C SER A 22 9.58 0.31 -13.66
N ALA A 23 9.34 -0.87 -13.10
CA ALA A 23 9.13 -2.11 -13.85
C ALA A 23 7.70 -2.28 -14.39
N GLY A 24 6.82 -1.28 -14.19
CA GLY A 24 5.45 -1.27 -14.70
C GLY A 24 4.41 -1.91 -13.79
N LEU A 25 4.76 -2.26 -12.54
CA LEU A 25 3.74 -2.72 -11.59
C LEU A 25 2.87 -1.55 -11.15
N GLN A 26 1.58 -1.77 -11.22
CA GLN A 26 0.54 -0.77 -10.93
C GLN A 26 -0.27 -1.12 -9.68
N THR A 27 -0.15 -2.36 -9.19
CA THR A 27 -0.97 -2.86 -8.08
C THR A 27 -0.12 -3.09 -6.83
N PHE A 28 -0.49 -2.46 -5.71
CA PHE A 28 0.22 -2.59 -4.45
C PHE A 28 -0.73 -2.87 -3.28
N ILE A 29 -0.52 -3.99 -2.58
CA ILE A 29 -1.20 -4.33 -1.33
C ILE A 29 -0.18 -4.17 -0.21
N VAL A 30 -0.39 -3.18 0.67
CA VAL A 30 0.60 -2.78 1.69
C VAL A 30 0.01 -2.92 3.09
N GLY A 31 0.79 -3.53 3.99
CA GLY A 31 0.46 -3.66 5.40
C GLY A 31 1.29 -2.73 6.28
N GLY A 32 0.66 -2.10 7.27
CA GLY A 32 1.29 -1.15 8.20
C GLY A 32 1.06 0.30 7.79
N GLY A 33 0.78 1.18 8.76
CA GLY A 33 0.40 2.57 8.49
C GLY A 33 1.55 3.39 7.91
N GLU A 34 2.70 3.33 8.57
CA GLU A 34 3.93 4.02 8.19
C GLU A 34 4.44 3.52 6.82
N SER A 35 4.45 2.20 6.62
CA SER A 35 4.77 1.58 5.34
C SER A 35 3.82 2.04 4.24
N SER A 36 2.52 2.09 4.50
CA SER A 36 1.51 2.55 3.52
C SER A 36 1.74 4.00 3.11
N GLY A 37 2.02 4.89 4.07
CA GLY A 37 2.33 6.29 3.80
C GLY A 37 3.60 6.46 2.95
N MET A 38 4.64 5.66 3.24
CA MET A 38 5.88 5.68 2.46
C MET A 38 5.67 5.18 1.03
N VAL A 39 4.87 4.12 0.82
CA VAL A 39 4.54 3.64 -0.53
C VAL A 39 3.74 4.70 -1.31
N ALA A 40 2.70 5.28 -0.71
CA ALA A 40 1.89 6.32 -1.36
C ALA A 40 2.75 7.53 -1.78
N THR A 41 3.60 8.01 -0.87
CA THR A 41 4.53 9.12 -1.12
C THR A 41 5.52 8.77 -2.25
N THR A 42 6.05 7.55 -2.25
CA THR A 42 7.02 7.09 -3.26
C THR A 42 6.40 7.01 -4.65
N LEU A 43 5.12 6.62 -4.74
CA LEU A 43 4.37 6.57 -5.99
C LEU A 43 3.85 7.94 -6.44
N GLY A 44 3.98 8.98 -5.62
CA GLY A 44 3.43 10.31 -5.90
C GLY A 44 1.90 10.37 -5.85
N VAL A 45 1.28 9.54 -5.01
CA VAL A 45 -0.18 9.46 -4.87
C VAL A 45 -0.64 10.33 -3.70
N ASP A 46 -1.08 11.54 -4.01
CA ASP A 46 -1.56 12.51 -3.01
C ASP A 46 -3.05 12.33 -2.65
N ALA A 47 -3.81 11.71 -3.55
CA ALA A 47 -5.23 11.48 -3.41
C ALA A 47 -5.66 10.23 -4.18
N TYR A 48 -6.78 9.64 -3.76
CA TYR A 48 -7.29 8.42 -4.34
C TYR A 48 -8.82 8.36 -4.30
N LEU A 49 -9.39 7.60 -5.23
CA LEU A 49 -10.80 7.23 -5.26
C LEU A 49 -11.00 5.98 -4.40
N ILE A 50 -12.00 6.00 -3.51
CA ILE A 50 -12.37 4.83 -2.72
C ILE A 50 -13.15 3.85 -3.59
N GLY A 51 -12.65 2.62 -3.70
CA GLY A 51 -13.27 1.52 -4.43
C GLY A 51 -13.95 0.50 -3.50
N PRO A 52 -14.13 -0.74 -4.00
CA PRO A 52 -14.77 -1.82 -3.27
C PRO A 52 -14.09 -2.12 -1.92
N GLN A 53 -14.91 -2.40 -0.91
CA GLN A 53 -14.42 -2.84 0.40
C GLN A 53 -13.98 -4.31 0.34
N ILE A 54 -12.79 -4.60 0.87
CA ILE A 54 -12.24 -5.96 0.97
C ILE A 54 -12.61 -6.58 2.32
N ASP A 55 -12.41 -5.81 3.39
CA ASP A 55 -12.76 -6.15 4.77
C ASP A 55 -13.17 -4.87 5.52
N PRO A 56 -13.84 -4.97 6.69
CA PRO A 56 -14.20 -3.80 7.47
C PRO A 56 -13.00 -2.86 7.73
N GLY A 57 -13.10 -1.64 7.21
CA GLY A 57 -12.08 -0.60 7.33
C GLY A 57 -10.92 -0.68 6.33
N VAL A 58 -10.96 -1.60 5.36
CA VAL A 58 -9.94 -1.70 4.30
C VAL A 58 -10.60 -1.89 2.94
N SER A 59 -10.38 -0.95 2.03
CA SER A 59 -10.90 -0.96 0.66
C SER A 59 -9.76 -0.90 -0.34
N TRP A 60 -10.07 -1.33 -1.56
CA TRP A 60 -9.32 -0.90 -2.73
C TRP A 60 -9.42 0.60 -2.90
N VAL A 61 -8.34 1.23 -3.34
CA VAL A 61 -8.32 2.63 -3.76
C VAL A 61 -7.55 2.78 -5.06
N GLN A 62 -7.92 3.75 -5.87
CA GLN A 62 -7.25 4.04 -7.14
C GLN A 62 -6.64 5.43 -7.10
N SER A 63 -5.41 5.61 -7.59
CA SER A 63 -4.85 6.96 -7.78
C SER A 63 -5.71 7.77 -8.75
N LEU A 64 -5.74 9.10 -8.60
CA LEU A 64 -6.63 9.95 -9.42
C LEU A 64 -6.32 9.90 -10.93
N ASP A 65 -5.09 9.62 -11.31
CA ASP A 65 -4.65 9.43 -12.70
C ASP A 65 -4.99 8.02 -13.24
N GLY A 66 -5.54 7.15 -12.41
CA GLY A 66 -5.92 5.77 -12.75
C GLY A 66 -4.76 4.79 -12.86
N VAL A 67 -3.52 5.24 -12.63
CA VAL A 67 -2.30 4.44 -12.84
C VAL A 67 -2.14 3.35 -11.79
N TYR A 68 -2.47 3.64 -10.53
CA TYR A 68 -2.21 2.75 -9.41
C TYR A 68 -3.50 2.22 -8.77
N GLN A 69 -3.53 0.91 -8.54
CA GLN A 69 -4.51 0.22 -7.69
C GLN A 69 -3.83 -0.13 -6.37
N LEU A 70 -4.38 0.35 -5.27
CA LEU A 70 -3.72 0.30 -3.98
C LEU A 70 -4.64 -0.27 -2.91
N VAL A 71 -4.04 -0.94 -1.94
CA VAL A 71 -4.69 -1.31 -0.69
C VAL A 71 -3.77 -0.95 0.47
N PHE A 72 -4.27 -0.14 1.39
CA PHE A 72 -3.54 0.25 2.61
C PHE A 72 -4.19 -0.39 3.83
N LYS A 73 -3.55 -1.44 4.36
CA LYS A 73 -4.05 -2.21 5.50
C LYS A 73 -3.30 -1.82 6.77
N SER A 74 -3.95 -1.10 7.66
CA SER A 74 -3.44 -0.88 9.02
C SER A 74 -3.23 -2.22 9.76
N GLY A 75 -2.27 -2.27 10.69
CA GLY A 75 -1.74 -3.52 11.27
C GLY A 75 -2.80 -4.52 11.73
N ASN A 76 -3.79 -4.05 12.50
CA ASN A 76 -4.81 -4.91 13.12
C ASN A 76 -6.10 -5.10 12.28
N PHE A 77 -6.13 -4.63 11.03
CA PHE A 77 -7.31 -4.71 10.17
C PHE A 77 -7.29 -5.94 9.26
N GLY A 78 -8.48 -6.37 8.81
CA GLY A 78 -8.65 -7.50 7.91
C GLY A 78 -8.64 -8.85 8.63
N SER A 79 -9.27 -9.85 8.01
CA SER A 79 -9.23 -11.23 8.51
C SER A 79 -7.93 -11.94 8.09
N VAL A 80 -7.72 -13.16 8.60
CA VAL A 80 -6.58 -14.01 8.16
C VAL A 80 -6.56 -14.26 6.65
N GLU A 81 -7.74 -14.21 6.02
CA GLU A 81 -7.94 -14.42 4.58
C GLU A 81 -7.78 -13.13 3.75
N PHE A 82 -7.39 -12.02 4.37
CA PHE A 82 -7.38 -10.70 3.73
C PHE A 82 -6.56 -10.65 2.44
N LEU A 83 -5.32 -11.14 2.45
CA LEU A 83 -4.46 -11.08 1.26
C LEU A 83 -5.00 -11.92 0.10
N ARG A 84 -5.68 -13.02 0.40
CA ARG A 84 -6.36 -13.85 -0.60
C ARG A 84 -7.55 -13.09 -1.19
N LYS A 85 -8.43 -12.57 -0.34
CA LYS A 85 -9.59 -11.75 -0.75
C LYS A 85 -9.18 -10.54 -1.59
N ALA A 86 -8.10 -9.86 -1.20
CA ALA A 86 -7.60 -8.70 -1.93
C ALA A 86 -7.19 -9.04 -3.37
N GLN A 87 -6.66 -10.24 -3.63
CA GLN A 87 -6.21 -10.64 -4.97
C GLN A 87 -7.32 -11.21 -5.87
N GLU A 88 -8.44 -11.63 -5.29
CA GLU A 88 -9.55 -12.27 -6.01
C GLU A 88 -10.69 -11.29 -6.36
N LEU A 89 -10.70 -10.10 -5.76
CA LEU A 89 -11.64 -9.01 -6.01
C LEU A 89 -11.22 -8.17 -7.21
#